data_AF-A0A0R3SJE9-F1
#
_entry.id   AF-A0A0R3SJE9-F1
#
_cell.length_a   1.000
_cell.length_b   1.000
_cell.length_c   1.000
_cell.angle_alpha   90.00
_cell.angle_beta   90.00
_cell.angle_gamma   90.00
#
_symmetry.space_group_name_H-M   'P 1'
#
loop_
_entity.id
_entity.type
_entity.pdbx_description
1 polymer ?
#
loop_
_entity_poly.entity_id
_entity_poly.type
_entity_poly.pdbx_seq_one_letter_code
_entity_poly.pdbx_strand_id
1 'polypeptide(L)'
;MVIKFFPNDQVNIGWIGFAMVISGLVGSIVAGVILKKTGQYRLVFVAFYFLSVISWCAFMGSLYSPYISVIFFTMILLGFFQSGFLPLGFEYAAEITYPIEEGLTSGVLNTSAQVPSGDD
;
A
#
# COMPACT_ATOMS: atom_id res chain seq x y z
N MET A 1 -14.59 7.74 -5.59
CA MET A 1 -15.45 7.38 -4.43
C MET A 1 -15.69 8.58 -3.51
N VAL A 2 -14.65 9.32 -3.10
CA VAL A 2 -14.75 10.52 -2.23
C VAL A 2 -15.57 11.68 -2.85
N ILE A 3 -15.55 11.85 -4.17
CA ILE A 3 -16.29 12.91 -4.90
C ILE A 3 -17.82 12.85 -4.65
N LYS A 4 -18.38 11.67 -4.36
CA LYS A 4 -19.81 11.52 -4.04
C LYS A 4 -20.18 12.12 -2.68
N PHE A 5 -19.23 12.23 -1.76
CA PHE A 5 -19.44 12.76 -0.41
C PHE A 5 -19.05 14.25 -0.31
N PHE A 6 -18.13 14.74 -1.15
CA PHE A 6 -17.69 16.15 -1.16
C PHE A 6 -17.68 16.74 -2.60
N PRO A 7 -18.85 17.10 -3.15
CA PRO A 7 -18.97 17.50 -4.55
C PRO A 7 -18.33 18.88 -4.89
N ASN A 8 -18.17 19.77 -3.91
CA ASN A 8 -17.60 21.11 -4.11
C ASN A 8 -16.06 21.18 -3.94
N ASP A 9 -15.40 20.09 -3.54
CA ASP A 9 -13.99 20.07 -3.15
C ASP A 9 -13.10 19.25 -4.11
N GLN A 10 -13.41 19.28 -5.41
CA GLN A 10 -12.69 18.46 -6.41
C GLN A 10 -11.18 18.70 -6.44
N VAL A 11 -10.74 19.95 -6.24
CA VAL A 11 -9.31 20.30 -6.19
C VAL A 11 -8.62 19.66 -4.99
N ASN A 12 -9.26 19.70 -3.81
CA ASN A 12 -8.73 19.10 -2.59
C ASN A 12 -8.68 17.56 -2.68
N ILE A 13 -9.64 16.94 -3.35
CA ILE A 13 -9.65 15.49 -3.61
C ILE A 13 -8.46 15.08 -4.49
N GLY A 14 -8.11 15.89 -5.50
CA GLY A 14 -6.90 15.68 -6.29
C GLY A 14 -5.62 15.70 -5.44
N TRP A 15 -5.50 16.70 -4.54
CA TRP A 15 -4.37 16.80 -3.62
C TRP A 15 -4.28 15.64 -2.61
N ILE A 16 -5.41 15.12 -2.14
CA ILE A 16 -5.44 13.93 -1.28
C ILE A 16 -4.83 12.72 -2.01
N GLY A 17 -5.25 12.48 -3.26
CA GLY A 17 -4.70 11.40 -4.08
C GLY A 17 -3.21 11.59 -4.35
N PHE A 18 -2.79 12.82 -4.66
CA PHE A 18 -1.38 13.13 -4.84
C PHE A 18 -0.56 12.87 -3.58
N ALA A 19 -1.03 13.32 -2.41
CA ALA A 19 -0.36 13.09 -1.13
C ALA A 19 -0.28 11.60 -0.77
N MET A 20 -1.31 10.81 -1.09
CA MET A 20 -1.29 9.34 -0.95
C MET A 20 -0.17 8.71 -1.79
N VAL A 21 0.01 9.14 -3.05
CA VAL A 21 1.08 8.60 -3.91
C VAL A 21 2.46 8.95 -3.37
N ILE A 22 2.70 10.21 -3.01
CA ILE A 22 4.01 10.64 -2.47
C ILE A 22 4.33 9.92 -1.16
N SER A 23 3.36 9.82 -0.24
CA SER A 23 3.55 9.07 1.00
C SER A 23 3.79 7.59 0.76
N GLY A 24 3.13 6.99 -0.24
CA GLY A 24 3.38 5.62 -0.66
C GLY A 24 4.80 5.39 -1.17
N LEU A 25 5.34 6.30 -1.98
CA LEU A 25 6.74 6.22 -2.44
C LEU A 25 7.72 6.24 -1.26
N VAL A 26 7.50 7.13 -0.30
CA VAL A 26 8.31 7.19 0.92
C VAL A 26 8.16 5.91 1.74
N GLY A 27 6.94 5.38 1.85
CA GLY A 27 6.64 4.12 2.52
C GLY A 27 7.38 2.93 1.96
N SER A 28 7.47 2.80 0.63
CA SER A 28 8.23 1.74 -0.04
C SER A 28 9.73 1.81 0.26
N ILE A 29 10.31 3.02 0.27
CA ILE A 29 11.74 3.21 0.62
C ILE A 29 11.98 2.84 2.08
N VAL A 30 11.14 3.34 2.98
CA VAL A 30 11.27 3.08 4.43
C VAL A 30 11.11 1.60 4.72
N ALA A 31 10.15 0.92 4.07
CA ALA A 31 9.94 -0.51 4.21
C ALA A 31 11.20 -1.32 3.82
N GLY A 32 11.83 -1.01 2.68
CA GLY A 32 13.09 -1.66 2.27
C GLY A 32 14.25 -1.39 3.23
N VAL A 33 14.37 -0.17 3.75
CA VAL A 33 15.41 0.17 4.75
C VAL A 33 15.18 -0.59 6.06
N ILE A 34 13.94 -0.67 6.55
CA ILE A 34 13.59 -1.42 7.77
C ILE A 34 13.87 -2.91 7.56
N LEU A 35 13.46 -3.46 6.42
CA LEU A 35 13.67 -4.86 6.09
C LEU A 35 15.16 -5.21 6.10
N LYS A 36 15.99 -4.41 5.41
CA LYS A 36 17.45 -4.57 5.39
C LYS A 36 18.09 -4.48 6.77
N LYS A 37 17.58 -3.61 7.65
CA LYS A 37 18.11 -3.46 9.02
C LYS A 37 17.70 -4.60 9.95
N THR A 38 16.47 -5.11 9.79
CA THR A 38 15.94 -6.13 10.70
C THR A 38 16.38 -7.53 10.30
N GLY A 39 16.54 -7.79 8.98
CA GLY A 39 16.88 -9.11 8.44
C GLY A 39 15.80 -10.18 8.67
N GLN A 40 14.65 -9.80 9.25
CA GLN A 40 13.56 -10.71 9.61
C GLN A 40 12.38 -10.51 8.66
N TYR A 41 12.50 -11.08 7.46
CA TYR A 41 11.54 -10.84 6.37
C TYR A 41 10.09 -11.13 6.75
N ARG A 42 9.85 -12.28 7.40
CA ARG A 42 8.52 -12.68 7.85
C ARG A 42 7.89 -11.70 8.85
N LEU A 43 8.67 -11.21 9.82
CA LEU A 43 8.14 -10.35 10.89
C LEU A 43 7.78 -8.98 10.34
N VAL A 44 8.66 -8.38 9.53
CA VAL A 44 8.42 -7.08 8.90
C VAL A 44 7.21 -7.15 7.96
N PHE A 45 7.12 -8.21 7.16
CA PHE A 45 5.97 -8.44 6.27
C PHE A 45 4.64 -8.52 7.02
N VAL A 46 4.57 -9.34 8.08
CA VAL A 46 3.37 -9.49 8.90
C VAL A 46 3.01 -8.18 9.63
N ALA A 47 3.99 -7.45 10.15
CA ALA A 47 3.75 -6.16 10.80
C ALA A 47 3.16 -5.12 9.84
N PHE A 48 3.76 -4.96 8.65
CA PHE A 48 3.23 -4.05 7.63
C PHE A 48 1.85 -4.48 7.12
N TYR A 49 1.59 -5.78 7.03
CA TYR A 49 0.26 -6.29 6.70
C TYR A 49 -0.78 -5.82 7.72
N PHE A 50 -0.56 -6.04 9.02
CA PHE A 50 -1.49 -5.58 10.06
C PHE A 50 -1.67 -4.05 10.05
N LEU A 51 -0.59 -3.28 9.89
CA LEU A 51 -0.67 -1.81 9.83
C LEU A 51 -1.45 -1.32 8.61
N SER A 52 -1.34 -2.01 7.46
CA SER A 52 -2.12 -1.66 6.26
C SER A 52 -3.62 -1.92 6.46
N VAL A 53 -4.00 -3.03 7.10
CA VAL A 53 -5.40 -3.33 7.46
C VAL A 53 -5.96 -2.28 8.42
N ILE A 54 -5.21 -1.92 9.47
CA ILE A 54 -5.61 -0.87 10.42
C ILE A 54 -5.81 0.47 9.70
N SER A 55 -4.90 0.83 8.79
CA SER A 55 -4.98 2.08 8.03
C SER A 55 -6.19 2.08 7.08
N TRP A 56 -6.53 0.93 6.51
CA TRP A 56 -7.74 0.77 5.69
C TRP A 56 -9.03 0.92 6.50
N CYS A 57 -9.08 0.31 7.69
CA CYS A 57 -10.19 0.52 8.63
C CYS A 57 -10.32 1.99 9.07
N ALA A 58 -9.19 2.65 9.36
CA ALA A 58 -9.16 4.06 9.73
C ALA A 58 -9.66 4.97 8.60
N PHE A 59 -9.26 4.69 7.35
CA PHE A 59 -9.78 5.38 6.16
C PHE A 59 -11.29 5.18 6.01
N MET A 60 -11.78 3.95 6.16
CA MET A 60 -13.21 3.65 6.07
C MET A 60 -14.00 4.43 7.14
N GLY A 61 -13.49 4.51 8.37
CA GLY A 61 -14.08 5.32 9.44
C GLY A 61 -14.05 6.82 9.12
N SER A 62 -12.97 7.29 8.49
CA SER A 62 -12.82 8.69 8.11
C SER A 62 -13.84 9.17 7.08
N LEU A 63 -14.43 8.27 6.28
CA LEU A 63 -15.45 8.64 5.29
C LEU A 63 -16.76 9.12 5.94
N TYR A 64 -17.03 8.72 7.19
CA TYR A 64 -18.21 9.17 7.94
C TYR A 64 -17.98 10.52 8.64
N SER A 65 -16.76 11.05 8.61
CA SER A 65 -16.42 12.34 9.23
C SER A 65 -16.65 13.50 8.25
N PRO A 66 -17.21 14.63 8.70
CA PRO A 66 -17.40 15.81 7.85
C PRO A 66 -16.08 16.58 7.58
N TYR A 67 -14.99 16.24 8.28
CA TYR A 67 -13.72 16.97 8.20
C TYR A 67 -12.78 16.38 7.15
N ILE A 68 -12.52 17.14 6.08
CA ILE A 68 -11.61 16.72 4.98
C ILE A 68 -10.17 16.46 5.45
N SER A 69 -9.73 17.13 6.51
CA SER A 69 -8.39 16.94 7.10
C SER A 69 -8.18 15.53 7.64
N VAL A 70 -9.22 14.87 8.15
CA VAL A 70 -9.14 13.49 8.67
C VAL A 70 -8.95 12.50 7.51
N ILE A 71 -9.61 12.76 6.38
CA ILE A 71 -9.45 11.98 5.14
C ILE A 71 -8.03 12.16 4.61
N PHE A 72 -7.50 13.39 4.64
CA PHE A 72 -6.13 13.67 4.22
C PHE A 72 -5.10 12.85 5.03
N PHE A 73 -5.23 12.83 6.35
CA PHE A 73 -4.32 12.10 7.22
C PHE A 73 -4.43 10.58 7.04
N THR A 74 -5.65 10.04 6.99
CA THR A 74 -5.87 8.59 6.81
C THR A 74 -5.44 8.10 5.43
N MET A 75 -5.58 8.90 4.37
CA MET A 75 -5.09 8.58 3.04
C MET A 75 -3.56 8.57 2.96
N ILE A 76 -2.87 9.47 3.66
CA ILE A 76 -1.40 9.44 3.77
C ILE A 76 -0.94 8.17 4.47
N LEU A 77 -1.56 7.83 5.61
CA LEU A 77 -1.23 6.58 6.32
C LEU A 77 -1.50 5.36 5.45
N LEU A 78 -2.66 5.34 4.78
CA LEU A 78 -3.01 4.26 3.87
C LEU A 78 -1.97 4.12 2.75
N GLY A 79 -1.61 5.22 2.08
CA GLY A 79 -0.60 5.25 1.03
C GLY A 79 0.74 4.69 1.52
N PHE A 80 1.23 5.20 2.65
CA PHE A 80 2.50 4.79 3.24
C PHE A 80 2.56 3.28 3.52
N PHE A 81 1.57 2.72 4.23
CA PHE A 81 1.60 1.31 4.63
C PHE A 81 1.24 0.36 3.49
N GLN A 82 0.31 0.75 2.61
CA GLN A 82 -0.11 -0.09 1.49
C GLN A 82 0.97 -0.20 0.41
N SER A 83 1.61 0.91 0.02
CA SER A 83 2.68 0.89 -0.99
C SER A 83 3.97 0.27 -0.45
N GLY A 84 4.22 0.34 0.87
CA GLY A 84 5.32 -0.36 1.51
C GLY A 84 5.16 -1.89 1.53
N PHE A 85 3.92 -2.39 1.58
CA PHE A 85 3.63 -3.83 1.67
C PHE A 85 4.01 -4.61 0.40
N LEU A 86 3.79 -4.03 -0.78
CA LEU A 86 4.04 -4.68 -2.06
C LEU A 86 5.52 -5.09 -2.27
N PRO A 87 6.53 -4.18 -2.16
CA PRO A 87 7.93 -4.56 -2.29
C PRO A 87 8.39 -5.55 -1.21
N LEU A 88 7.87 -5.44 0.03
CA LEU A 88 8.15 -6.42 1.09
C LEU A 88 7.67 -7.83 0.71
N GLY A 89 6.55 -7.94 0.00
CA GLY A 89 6.03 -9.21 -0.50
C GLY A 89 6.94 -9.85 -1.55
N PHE A 90 7.49 -9.06 -2.48
CA PHE A 90 8.46 -9.54 -3.46
C PHE A 90 9.76 -10.00 -2.78
N GLU A 91 10.30 -9.23 -1.83
CA GLU A 91 11.50 -9.61 -1.09
C GLU A 91 11.27 -10.87 -0.24
N TYR A 92 10.13 -10.97 0.46
CA TYR A 92 9.80 -12.17 1.23
C TYR A 92 9.60 -13.40 0.34
N ALA A 93 8.98 -13.24 -0.84
CA ALA A 93 8.81 -14.32 -1.80
C ALA A 93 10.16 -14.80 -2.35
N ALA A 94 11.06 -13.89 -2.70
CA ALA A 94 12.42 -14.23 -3.13
C ALA A 94 13.13 -15.06 -2.05
N GLU A 95 13.06 -14.63 -0.79
CA GLU A 95 13.67 -15.30 0.36
C GLU A 95 13.17 -16.75 0.53
N ILE A 96 11.85 -16.99 0.45
CA ILE A 96 11.29 -18.35 0.60
C ILE A 96 11.57 -19.25 -0.60
N THR A 97 11.85 -18.67 -1.78
CA THR A 97 12.13 -19.43 -3.01
C THR A 97 13.62 -19.66 -3.26
N TYR A 98 14.51 -19.19 -2.39
CA TYR A 98 15.96 -19.33 -2.58
C TYR A 98 16.36 -20.81 -2.74
N PRO A 99 17.19 -21.17 -3.74
CA PRO A 99 18.02 -20.31 -4.61
C PRO A 99 17.45 -20.04 -6.03
N ILE A 100 16.13 -19.97 -6.20
CA ILE A 100 15.50 -19.62 -7.48
C ILE A 100 15.78 -18.15 -7.84
N GLU A 101 15.98 -17.85 -9.12
CA GLU A 101 16.18 -16.49 -9.61
C GLU A 101 15.01 -15.56 -9.24
N GLU A 102 15.31 -14.39 -8.65
CA GLU A 102 14.32 -13.40 -8.21
C GLU A 102 13.38 -12.94 -9.34
N GLY A 103 13.89 -12.91 -10.57
CA GLY A 103 13.12 -12.55 -11.76
C GLY A 103 11.99 -13.53 -12.06
N LEU A 104 12.21 -14.83 -11.84
CA LEU A 104 11.18 -15.85 -12.03
C LEU A 104 10.10 -15.71 -10.95
N THR A 105 10.50 -15.58 -9.69
CA THR A 105 9.58 -15.40 -8.54
C THR A 105 8.71 -14.15 -8.71
N SER A 106 9.31 -13.04 -9.13
CA SER A 106 8.61 -11.78 -9.39
C SER A 106 7.68 -11.87 -10.61
N GLY A 107 8.09 -12.60 -11.65
CA GLY A 107 7.27 -12.88 -12.82
C GLY A 107 6.00 -13.66 -12.48
N VAL A 108 6.14 -14.73 -11.69
CA VAL A 108 4.99 -15.52 -11.22
C VAL A 108 4.05 -14.68 -10.35
N LEU A 109 4.58 -13.88 -9.41
CA LEU A 109 3.79 -12.98 -8.58
C LEU A 109 2.99 -11.96 -9.39
N ASN A 110 3.62 -11.27 -10.34
CA ASN A 110 2.94 -10.31 -11.19
C ASN A 110 1.87 -10.97 -12.07
N THR A 111 2.15 -12.17 -12.59
CA THR A 111 1.18 -12.95 -13.38
C THR A 111 -0.02 -13.37 -12.53
N SER A 112 0.21 -13.75 -11.27
CA SER A 112 -0.88 -14.11 -10.34
C SER A 112 -1.77 -12.93 -9.98
N ALA A 113 -1.22 -11.70 -9.97
CA ALA A 113 -1.98 -10.48 -9.70
C ALA A 113 -2.78 -10.01 -10.92
N GLN A 114 -2.30 -10.30 -12.12
CA GLN A 114 -2.96 -9.94 -13.38
C GLN A 114 -3.86 -11.08 -13.85
N VAL A 115 -5.07 -11.16 -13.28
CA VAL A 115 -6.14 -11.96 -13.87
C VAL A 115 -6.73 -11.15 -15.03
N PRO A 116 -6.68 -11.64 -16.28
CA PRO A 116 -7.41 -11.00 -17.37
C PRO A 116 -8.89 -11.04 -17.00
N SER A 117 -9.54 -9.88 -16.92
CA SER A 117 -11.00 -9.85 -17.01
C SER A 117 -11.34 -10.42 -18.37
N GLY A 118 -11.79 -11.68 -18.41
CA GLY A 118 -12.41 -12.23 -19.59
C GLY A 118 -13.65 -11.39 -19.87
N ASP A 119 -13.53 -10.46 -20.82
CA ASP A 119 -14.68 -9.84 -21.45
C ASP A 119 -15.29 -10.91 -22.38
N ASP A 120 -16.16 -11.74 -21.80
CA ASP A 120 -17.31 -12.36 -22.48
C ASP A 120 -18.58 -11.56 -22.10
#